data_AF-A0A7S1RMY2-F1
#
_entry.id   AF-A0A7S1RMY2-F1
#
_cell.length_a   1.000
_cell.length_b   1.000
_cell.length_c   1.000
_cell.angle_alpha   90.00
_cell.angle_beta   90.00
_cell.angle_gamma   90.00
#
_symmetry.space_group_name_H-M   'P 1'
#
loop_
_entity.id
_entity.type
_entity.pdbx_description
1 polymer ?
#
loop_
_entity_poly.entity_id
_entity_poly.type
_entity_poly.pdbx_seq_one_letter_code
_entity_poly.pdbx_strand_id
1 'polypeptide(L)'
;WPTVVPRDSVDTTARVGDLQQSLDWELADSAATAEMLSSRIRQLQQMPRAPKLKQESNRAEPAKTSAPVPPARPCPGALPQRLGWAQVLRSAVTRAVGFVFPAPETQQESSAQPAPAAITVQWHSPDMLGLDDPIACVAQNPKQAGSVAHKRYEKYKVATTARQAMALGALMRDMTFDLKHGHCKRRSGL
;
A
#
# COMPACT_ATOMS: atom_id res chain seq x y z
N TRP A 1 50.28 -7.44 -36.02
CA TRP A 1 49.72 -7.51 -34.66
C TRP A 1 48.64 -6.43 -34.55
N PRO A 2 47.35 -6.78 -34.51
CA PRO A 2 46.29 -5.78 -34.43
C PRO A 2 46.23 -5.16 -33.03
N THR A 3 46.15 -3.83 -32.98
CA THR A 3 45.99 -3.05 -31.75
C THR A 3 44.58 -3.25 -31.20
N VAL A 4 44.47 -3.92 -30.05
CA VAL A 4 43.21 -4.05 -29.31
C VAL A 4 42.90 -2.71 -28.65
N VAL A 5 41.87 -2.02 -29.13
CA VAL A 5 41.35 -0.81 -28.50
C VAL A 5 40.39 -1.22 -27.38
N PRO A 6 40.56 -0.77 -26.12
CA PRO A 6 39.66 -1.12 -25.02
C PRO A 6 38.25 -0.60 -25.31
N ARG A 7 37.25 -1.49 -25.27
CA ARG A 7 35.87 -1.21 -25.70
C ARG A 7 34.98 -0.62 -24.59
N ASP A 8 35.52 -0.38 -23.40
CA ASP A 8 34.70 -0.08 -22.21
C ASP A 8 35.06 1.26 -21.54
N SER A 9 35.32 2.31 -22.33
CA SER A 9 35.20 3.68 -21.82
C SER A 9 33.76 4.15 -22.01
N VAL A 10 32.85 3.48 -21.30
CA VAL A 10 31.46 3.94 -21.23
C VAL A 10 31.47 5.20 -20.38
N ASP A 11 30.99 6.30 -20.98
CA ASP A 11 31.08 7.66 -20.48
C ASP A 11 30.41 7.81 -19.11
N THR A 12 31.20 7.65 -18.04
CA THR A 12 30.74 7.70 -16.65
C THR A 12 30.20 9.07 -16.28
N THR A 13 30.59 10.11 -17.02
CA THR A 13 30.15 11.49 -16.77
C THR A 13 28.66 11.68 -17.05
N ALA A 14 28.12 11.04 -18.09
CA ALA A 14 26.70 11.12 -18.43
C ALA A 14 25.81 10.53 -17.31
N ARG A 15 26.22 9.39 -16.73
CA ARG A 15 25.48 8.74 -15.64
C ARG A 15 25.44 9.56 -14.34
N VAL A 16 26.50 10.32 -14.06
CA VAL A 16 26.53 11.20 -12.87
C VAL A 16 25.57 12.38 -13.05
N GLY A 17 25.45 12.92 -14.26
CA GLY A 17 24.50 14.00 -14.57
C GLY A 17 23.04 13.59 -14.34
N ASP A 18 22.66 12.40 -14.81
CA ASP A 18 21.28 11.90 -14.66
C ASP A 18 20.90 11.67 -13.18
N LEU A 19 21.84 11.15 -12.37
CA LEU A 19 21.62 10.96 -10.93
C LEU A 19 21.47 12.28 -10.18
N GLN A 20 22.26 13.30 -10.54
CA GLN A 20 22.15 14.63 -9.94
C GLN A 20 20.78 15.26 -10.24
N GLN A 21 20.29 15.16 -11.48
CA GLN A 21 18.97 15.68 -11.85
C GLN A 21 17.83 14.97 -11.11
N SER A 22 17.94 13.65 -10.90
CA SER A 22 16.95 12.90 -10.12
C SER A 22 16.91 13.35 -8.66
N LEU A 23 18.07 13.58 -8.04
CA LEU A 23 18.16 14.07 -6.66
C LEU A 23 17.61 15.48 -6.52
N ASP A 24 17.93 16.37 -7.46
CA ASP A 24 17.44 17.75 -7.44
C ASP A 24 15.91 17.80 -7.61
N TRP A 25 15.33 16.89 -8.40
CA TRP A 25 13.88 16.76 -8.54
C TRP A 25 13.20 16.28 -7.26
N GLU A 26 13.74 15.25 -6.59
CA GLU A 26 13.21 14.77 -5.30
C GLU A 26 13.34 15.85 -4.20
N LEU A 27 14.44 16.61 -4.19
CA LEU A 27 14.63 17.71 -3.26
C LEU A 27 13.60 18.82 -3.50
N ALA A 28 13.30 19.15 -4.76
CA ALA A 28 12.29 20.14 -5.11
C ALA A 28 10.86 19.72 -4.68
N ASP A 29 10.50 18.44 -4.86
CA ASP A 29 9.19 17.93 -4.43
C ASP A 29 9.07 17.90 -2.89
N SER A 30 10.17 17.60 -2.20
CA SER A 30 10.25 17.67 -0.73
C SER A 30 10.10 19.11 -0.20
N ALA A 31 10.66 20.10 -0.91
CA ALA A 31 10.53 21.50 -0.53
C ALA A 31 9.08 22.00 -0.70
N ALA A 32 8.42 21.60 -1.79
CA ALA A 32 7.01 21.95 -2.03
C ALA A 32 6.08 21.36 -0.95
N THR A 33 6.30 20.10 -0.55
CA THR A 33 5.53 19.47 0.53
C THR A 33 5.81 20.11 1.89
N ALA A 34 7.05 20.50 2.18
CA ALA A 34 7.42 21.21 3.40
C ALA A 34 6.75 22.60 3.50
N GLU A 35 6.71 23.35 2.39
CA GLU A 35 6.01 24.65 2.33
C GLU A 35 4.49 24.50 2.50
N MET A 36 3.90 23.47 1.88
CA MET A 36 2.48 23.16 2.05
C MET A 36 2.14 22.84 3.52
N LEU A 37 2.94 22.02 4.19
CA LEU A 37 2.75 21.68 5.61
C LEU A 37 2.94 22.90 6.51
N SER A 38 3.98 23.70 6.26
CA SER A 38 4.25 24.93 6.99
C SER A 38 3.10 25.94 6.85
N SER A 39 2.55 26.08 5.65
CA SER A 39 1.37 26.91 5.38
C SER A 39 0.14 26.41 6.15
N ARG A 40 -0.07 25.09 6.20
CA ARG A 40 -1.19 24.50 6.96
C ARG A 40 -1.06 24.74 8.46
N ILE A 41 0.16 24.64 9.01
CA ILE A 41 0.42 24.92 10.43
C ILE A 41 0.14 26.40 10.74
N ARG A 42 0.62 27.34 9.91
CA ARG A 42 0.32 28.77 10.08
C ARG A 42 -1.18 29.03 10.04
N GLN A 43 -1.91 28.39 9.12
CA GLN A 43 -3.36 28.51 9.04
C GLN A 43 -4.04 28.04 10.34
N LEU A 44 -3.62 26.89 10.89
CA LEU A 44 -4.16 26.38 12.16
C LEU A 44 -3.87 27.29 13.35
N GLN A 45 -2.72 27.96 13.37
CA GLN A 45 -2.36 28.92 14.43
C GLN A 45 -3.18 30.22 14.36
N GLN A 46 -3.60 30.63 13.17
CA GLN A 46 -4.44 31.81 12.96
C GLN A 46 -5.93 31.56 13.21
N MET A 47 -6.36 30.29 13.30
CA MET A 47 -7.76 30.00 13.63
C MET A 47 -8.05 30.46 15.06
N PRO A 48 -9.14 31.23 15.28
CA PRO A 48 -9.54 31.61 16.62
C PRO A 48 -9.74 30.34 17.44
N ARG A 49 -9.04 30.25 18.57
CA ARG A 49 -9.21 29.13 19.50
C ARG A 49 -10.69 29.07 19.88
N ALA A 50 -11.31 27.92 19.63
CA ALA A 50 -12.71 27.70 19.94
C ALA A 50 -12.97 28.16 21.38
N PRO A 51 -14.05 28.94 21.62
CA PRO A 51 -14.39 29.37 22.97
C PRO A 51 -14.46 28.12 23.83
N LYS A 52 -13.75 28.13 24.96
CA LYS A 52 -13.79 27.04 25.93
C LYS A 52 -15.26 26.87 26.31
N LEU A 53 -15.90 25.85 25.77
CA LEU A 53 -17.18 25.36 26.24
C LEU A 53 -16.96 25.11 27.72
N LYS A 54 -17.50 26.01 28.56
CA LYS A 54 -17.57 25.80 30.00
C LYS A 54 -18.29 24.47 30.13
N GLN A 55 -17.52 23.45 30.50
CA GLN A 55 -18.04 22.15 30.85
C GLN A 55 -18.81 22.39 32.15
N GLU A 56 -20.07 22.84 32.01
CA GLU A 56 -21.04 22.83 33.09
C GLU A 56 -21.19 21.37 33.49
N SER A 57 -20.42 20.99 34.50
CA SER A 57 -20.60 19.75 35.24
C SER A 57 -21.93 19.85 35.98
N ASN A 58 -23.03 19.67 35.24
CA ASN A 58 -24.27 19.25 35.85
C ASN A 58 -24.06 17.82 36.32
N ARG A 59 -23.64 17.75 37.57
CA ARG A 59 -23.74 16.62 38.49
C ARG A 59 -25.20 16.20 38.54
N ALA A 60 -25.64 15.42 37.56
CA ALA A 60 -26.88 14.68 37.64
C ALA A 60 -26.59 13.40 38.43
N GLU A 61 -27.14 13.37 39.64
CA GLU A 61 -27.27 12.20 40.50
C GLU A 61 -27.79 10.97 39.71
N PRO A 62 -27.23 9.76 39.89
CA PRO A 62 -27.76 8.55 39.30
C PRO A 62 -29.03 8.11 40.04
N ALA A 63 -30.19 8.57 39.58
CA ALA A 63 -31.46 7.97 39.96
C ALA A 63 -31.52 6.54 39.38
N LYS A 64 -31.53 5.56 40.29
CA LYS A 64 -31.94 4.18 40.03
C LYS A 64 -33.32 4.19 39.38
N THR A 65 -33.41 3.79 38.11
CA THR A 65 -34.67 3.31 37.54
C THR A 65 -34.34 2.13 36.65
N SER A 66 -34.45 0.95 37.25
CA SER A 66 -34.65 -0.31 36.55
C SER A 66 -36.01 -0.24 35.84
N ALA A 67 -36.02 -0.23 34.52
CA ALA A 67 -37.20 -0.53 33.73
C ALA A 67 -36.82 -1.53 32.62
N PRO A 68 -37.74 -2.45 32.28
CA PRO A 68 -37.43 -3.67 31.56
C PRO A 68 -37.19 -3.46 30.07
N VAL A 69 -36.28 -4.30 29.56
CA VAL A 69 -35.97 -4.54 28.16
C VAL A 69 -37.26 -4.80 27.35
N PRO A 70 -37.56 -4.00 26.30
CA PRO A 70 -38.58 -4.39 25.33
C PRO A 70 -38.06 -5.51 24.41
N PRO A 71 -38.88 -6.52 24.08
CA PRO A 71 -38.47 -7.58 23.18
C PRO A 71 -38.26 -7.06 21.75
N ALA A 72 -37.25 -7.64 21.11
CA ALA A 72 -36.83 -7.41 19.74
C ALA A 72 -38.02 -7.45 18.76
N ARG A 73 -38.15 -6.40 17.94
CA ARG A 73 -38.90 -6.46 16.70
C ARG A 73 -37.96 -6.86 15.57
N PRO A 74 -38.25 -7.93 14.80
CA PRO A 74 -37.60 -8.17 13.53
C PRO A 74 -38.10 -7.12 12.52
N CYS A 75 -37.18 -6.40 11.89
CA CYS A 75 -37.48 -5.58 10.71
C CYS A 75 -37.16 -6.40 9.45
N PRO A 76 -38.16 -6.96 8.74
CA PRO A 76 -37.98 -7.46 7.39
C PRO A 76 -38.13 -6.29 6.40
N GLY A 77 -37.15 -6.13 5.51
CA GLY A 77 -37.33 -5.43 4.24
C GLY A 77 -37.15 -3.91 4.28
N ALA A 78 -35.92 -3.47 4.03
CA ALA A 78 -35.67 -2.16 3.40
C ALA A 78 -34.41 -2.26 2.55
N LEU A 79 -34.58 -2.72 1.31
CA LEU A 79 -33.58 -2.60 0.25
C LEU A 79 -33.44 -1.12 -0.12
N PRO A 80 -32.25 -0.49 -0.03
CA PRO A 80 -32.04 0.76 -0.72
C PRO A 80 -31.97 0.49 -2.23
N GLN A 81 -32.79 1.24 -2.95
CA GLN A 81 -33.00 1.13 -4.38
C GLN A 81 -31.70 1.34 -5.16
N ARG A 82 -31.50 0.44 -6.13
CA ARG A 82 -30.62 0.61 -7.29
C ARG A 82 -31.12 1.79 -8.14
N LEU A 83 -30.38 2.88 -8.15
CA LEU A 83 -30.32 3.88 -9.22
C LEU A 83 -28.81 3.98 -9.53
N GLY A 84 -28.24 3.61 -10.67
CA GLY A 84 -28.70 3.72 -12.04
C GLY A 84 -27.57 4.42 -12.80
N TRP A 85 -26.43 3.74 -13.02
CA TRP A 85 -25.25 4.29 -13.74
C TRP A 85 -25.05 3.66 -15.12
N ALA A 86 -26.10 3.06 -15.69
CA ALA A 86 -26.09 2.59 -17.06
C ALA A 86 -26.51 3.75 -17.98
N GLN A 87 -25.56 4.63 -18.32
CA GLN A 87 -25.44 5.26 -19.65
C GLN A 87 -24.44 6.42 -19.61
N VAL A 88 -23.17 6.11 -19.89
CA VAL A 88 -22.39 6.91 -20.84
C VAL A 88 -21.65 5.93 -21.74
N LEU A 89 -22.30 5.58 -22.84
CA LEU A 89 -21.66 5.03 -24.03
C LEU A 89 -21.06 6.17 -24.85
N ARG A 90 -19.83 5.98 -25.30
CA ARG A 90 -19.26 6.41 -26.60
C ARG A 90 -17.87 5.77 -26.63
N SER A 91 -17.67 4.60 -27.24
CA SER A 91 -17.71 4.28 -28.68
C SER A 91 -16.71 5.10 -29.49
N ALA A 92 -15.97 4.38 -30.35
CA ALA A 92 -14.98 4.83 -31.36
C ALA A 92 -13.52 4.80 -30.82
N VAL A 93 -12.51 4.26 -31.52
CA VAL A 93 -12.36 3.84 -32.92
C VAL A 93 -10.99 3.11 -32.96
N THR A 94 -10.98 1.83 -33.34
CA THR A 94 -10.38 1.30 -34.59
C THR A 94 -8.87 1.09 -34.59
N ARG A 95 -8.50 -0.03 -35.23
CA ARG A 95 -7.25 -0.32 -35.97
C ARG A 95 -6.09 -0.82 -35.12
N ALA A 96 -5.89 -2.14 -35.02
CA ALA A 96 -5.26 -2.98 -36.06
C ALA A 96 -3.89 -2.45 -36.48
N VAL A 97 -2.87 -2.85 -35.72
CA VAL A 97 -1.57 -3.23 -36.29
C VAL A 97 -1.11 -4.46 -35.54
N GLY A 98 -0.98 -5.56 -36.27
CA GLY A 98 -0.32 -6.76 -35.77
C GLY A 98 1.13 -6.41 -35.49
N PHE A 99 1.49 -6.37 -34.21
CA PHE A 99 2.88 -6.44 -33.80
C PHE A 99 3.10 -7.88 -33.33
N VAL A 100 3.54 -8.72 -34.26
CA VAL A 100 4.14 -10.01 -33.97
C VAL A 100 5.41 -9.68 -33.20
N PHE A 101 5.35 -9.75 -31.87
CA PHE A 101 6.54 -9.69 -31.04
C PHE A 101 7.30 -11.01 -31.25
N PRO A 102 8.53 -11.00 -31.80
CA PRO A 102 9.33 -12.21 -31.84
C PRO A 102 9.63 -12.64 -30.40
N ALA A 103 9.50 -13.94 -30.16
CA ALA A 103 9.85 -14.59 -28.91
C ALA A 103 11.31 -14.26 -28.55
N PRO A 104 11.60 -13.77 -27.33
CA PRO A 104 12.97 -13.69 -26.86
C PRO A 104 13.41 -15.07 -26.38
N GLU A 105 13.85 -15.89 -27.32
CA GLU A 105 14.72 -17.03 -27.04
C GLU A 105 16.16 -16.52 -27.13
N THR A 106 16.75 -16.15 -26.01
CA THR A 106 18.20 -16.13 -25.85
C THR A 106 18.55 -16.39 -24.40
N GLN A 107 18.94 -17.64 -24.16
CA GLN A 107 19.80 -18.02 -23.05
C GLN A 107 21.08 -17.20 -23.16
N GLN A 108 21.34 -16.35 -22.17
CA GLN A 108 22.71 -15.95 -21.89
C GLN A 108 22.92 -16.00 -20.38
N GLU A 109 23.48 -17.12 -19.98
CA GLU A 109 24.10 -17.41 -18.70
C GLU A 109 25.24 -16.41 -18.50
N SER A 110 24.87 -15.22 -18.04
CA SER A 110 25.77 -14.15 -17.66
C SER A 110 26.42 -14.53 -16.33
N SER A 111 27.70 -14.91 -16.41
CA SER A 111 28.61 -15.06 -15.29
C SER A 111 28.48 -13.85 -14.35
N ALA A 112 27.92 -14.12 -13.17
CA ALA A 112 27.65 -13.18 -12.11
C ALA A 112 28.93 -12.45 -11.68
N GLN A 113 29.00 -11.15 -11.97
CA GLN A 113 29.77 -10.23 -11.12
C GLN A 113 28.96 -10.02 -9.84
N PRO A 114 29.53 -10.26 -8.64
CA PRO A 114 28.83 -10.03 -7.39
C PRO A 114 28.53 -8.54 -7.28
N ALA A 115 27.24 -8.19 -7.32
CA ALA A 115 26.77 -6.84 -7.01
C ALA A 115 27.37 -6.42 -5.65
N PRO A 116 27.76 -5.14 -5.49
CA PRO A 116 28.31 -4.65 -4.23
C PRO A 116 27.32 -4.99 -3.12
N ALA A 117 27.81 -5.71 -2.11
CA ALA A 117 27.02 -6.25 -1.01
C ALA A 117 26.08 -5.16 -0.47
N ALA A 118 24.80 -5.25 -0.86
CA ALA A 118 23.78 -4.35 -0.37
C ALA A 118 23.80 -4.48 1.14
N ILE A 119 24.12 -3.38 1.82
CA ILE A 119 24.07 -3.28 3.28
C ILE A 119 22.64 -3.58 3.66
N THR A 120 22.42 -4.84 4.03
CA THR A 120 21.13 -5.34 4.46
C THR A 120 20.99 -4.83 5.87
N VAL A 121 20.37 -3.65 6.02
CA VAL A 121 20.05 -3.09 7.32
C VAL A 121 19.10 -4.09 7.97
N GLN A 122 19.66 -4.87 8.88
CA GLN A 122 18.99 -5.96 9.56
C GLN A 122 18.07 -5.36 10.64
N TRP A 123 16.91 -4.87 10.25
CA TRP A 123 15.87 -4.39 11.17
C TRP A 123 15.23 -5.56 11.91
N HIS A 124 15.88 -6.02 12.98
CA HIS A 124 15.40 -7.10 13.85
C HIS A 124 14.39 -6.56 14.85
N SER A 125 13.21 -6.18 14.38
CA SER A 125 12.05 -6.21 15.27
C SER A 125 11.51 -7.63 15.24
N PRO A 126 11.42 -8.37 16.36
CA PRO A 126 10.97 -9.76 16.38
C PRO A 126 9.57 -9.97 15.78
N ASP A 127 8.79 -8.88 15.68
CA ASP A 127 7.43 -8.88 15.13
C ASP A 127 7.36 -8.49 13.63
N MET A 128 8.46 -8.01 13.03
CA MET A 128 8.50 -7.69 11.61
C MET A 128 8.66 -8.97 10.80
N LEU A 129 7.84 -9.14 9.77
CA LEU A 129 8.01 -10.17 8.76
C LEU A 129 9.25 -9.82 7.91
N GLY A 130 10.15 -10.78 7.76
CA GLY A 130 11.10 -10.74 6.66
C GLY A 130 10.33 -10.76 5.33
N LEU A 131 10.82 -10.06 4.31
CA LEU A 131 10.20 -10.06 2.98
C LEU A 131 10.10 -11.48 2.41
N ASP A 132 11.07 -12.32 2.72
CA ASP A 132 11.13 -13.70 2.23
C ASP A 132 10.51 -14.72 3.18
N ASP A 133 9.88 -14.25 4.28
CA ASP A 133 9.21 -15.14 5.20
C ASP A 133 8.02 -15.82 4.49
N PRO A 134 7.94 -17.16 4.55
CA PRO A 134 6.83 -17.88 3.96
C PRO A 134 5.58 -17.66 4.82
N ILE A 135 4.48 -17.31 4.17
CA ILE A 135 3.18 -17.03 4.78
C ILE A 135 2.12 -17.97 4.20
N ALA A 136 1.11 -18.28 5.02
CA ALA A 136 -0.10 -18.96 4.59
C ALA A 136 -1.30 -18.18 5.10
N CYS A 137 -2.14 -17.68 4.20
CA CYS A 137 -3.35 -16.94 4.54
C CYS A 137 -4.58 -17.86 4.51
N VAL A 138 -5.53 -17.60 5.42
CA VAL A 138 -6.79 -18.33 5.51
C VAL A 138 -7.70 -17.93 4.34
N ALA A 139 -8.44 -18.88 3.77
CA ALA A 139 -9.28 -18.60 2.61
C ALA A 139 -10.40 -17.58 2.88
N GLN A 140 -10.88 -17.52 4.13
CA GLN A 140 -12.01 -16.69 4.55
C GLN A 140 -11.59 -15.70 5.63
N ASN A 141 -11.65 -14.40 5.29
CA ASN A 141 -11.33 -13.31 6.20
C ASN A 141 -12.63 -12.68 6.73
N PRO A 142 -12.78 -12.45 8.05
CA PRO A 142 -13.94 -11.77 8.62
C PRO A 142 -14.04 -10.27 8.28
N LYS A 143 -13.10 -9.71 7.49
CA LYS A 143 -13.21 -8.34 6.96
C LYS A 143 -14.51 -8.15 6.18
N GLN A 144 -15.13 -6.98 6.34
CA GLN A 144 -16.38 -6.64 5.66
C GLN A 144 -16.22 -6.72 4.14
N ALA A 145 -17.05 -7.56 3.51
CA ALA A 145 -17.07 -7.73 2.06
C ALA A 145 -17.31 -6.39 1.35
N GLY A 146 -16.53 -6.14 0.28
CA GLY A 146 -16.61 -4.90 -0.51
C GLY A 146 -15.78 -3.74 0.01
N SER A 147 -15.27 -3.79 1.26
CA SER A 147 -14.32 -2.80 1.76
C SER A 147 -13.00 -2.81 0.98
N VAL A 148 -12.28 -1.69 0.98
CA VAL A 148 -10.97 -1.58 0.29
C VAL A 148 -9.97 -2.60 0.84
N ALA A 149 -9.96 -2.80 2.16
CA ALA A 149 -9.10 -3.78 2.81
C ALA A 149 -9.43 -5.22 2.37
N HIS A 150 -10.72 -5.56 2.27
CA HIS A 150 -11.17 -6.85 1.75
C HIS A 150 -10.72 -7.06 0.29
N LYS A 151 -10.87 -6.04 -0.57
CA LYS A 151 -10.44 -6.12 -1.98
C LYS A 151 -8.93 -6.36 -2.13
N ARG A 152 -8.10 -5.77 -1.26
CA ARG A 152 -6.65 -6.06 -1.24
C ARG A 152 -6.39 -7.48 -0.74
N TYR A 153 -7.02 -7.88 0.37
CA TYR A 153 -6.87 -9.22 0.93
C TYR A 153 -7.16 -10.32 -0.09
N GLU A 154 -8.24 -10.19 -0.85
CA GLU A 154 -8.59 -11.13 -1.92
C GLU A 154 -7.50 -11.27 -2.98
N LYS A 155 -6.73 -10.21 -3.26
CA LYS A 155 -5.62 -10.27 -4.22
C LYS A 155 -4.42 -11.02 -3.65
N TYR A 156 -4.03 -10.74 -2.41
CA TYR A 156 -2.79 -11.30 -1.86
C TYR A 156 -2.96 -12.58 -1.04
N LYS A 157 -4.19 -13.04 -0.73
CA LYS A 157 -4.39 -14.28 0.03
C LYS A 157 -3.81 -15.54 -0.65
N VAL A 158 -3.56 -15.46 -1.96
CA VAL A 158 -2.90 -16.51 -2.75
C VAL A 158 -1.37 -16.46 -2.66
N ALA A 159 -0.80 -15.42 -2.06
CA ALA A 159 0.64 -15.27 -1.91
C ALA A 159 1.22 -16.28 -0.93
N THR A 160 2.41 -16.79 -1.25
CA THR A 160 3.15 -17.73 -0.41
C THR A 160 4.25 -17.06 0.41
N THR A 161 4.63 -15.83 0.07
CA THR A 161 5.65 -15.04 0.78
C THR A 161 5.19 -13.60 0.99
N ALA A 162 5.73 -12.93 2.00
CA ALA A 162 5.42 -11.52 2.27
C ALA A 162 5.78 -10.62 1.08
N ARG A 163 6.91 -10.87 0.41
CA ARG A 163 7.34 -10.19 -0.82
C ARG A 163 6.28 -10.30 -1.93
N GLN A 164 5.77 -11.51 -2.16
CA GLN A 164 4.72 -11.73 -3.16
C GLN A 164 3.41 -11.03 -2.79
N ALA A 165 3.04 -11.03 -1.51
CA ALA A 165 1.87 -10.31 -1.04
C ALA A 165 1.97 -8.80 -1.30
N MET A 166 3.13 -8.19 -1.02
CA MET A 166 3.37 -6.78 -1.34
C MET A 166 3.31 -6.51 -2.84
N ALA A 167 3.87 -7.39 -3.68
CA ALA A 167 3.78 -7.27 -5.14
C ALA A 167 2.32 -7.30 -5.65
N LEU A 168 1.42 -8.00 -4.94
CA LEU A 168 -0.02 -8.04 -5.22
C LEU A 168 -0.80 -6.84 -4.63
N GLY A 169 -0.09 -5.89 -4.00
CA GLY A 169 -0.65 -4.65 -3.46
C GLY A 169 -1.01 -4.73 -1.97
N ALA A 170 -0.48 -5.70 -1.22
CA ALA A 170 -0.55 -5.68 0.24
C ALA A 170 0.32 -4.55 0.80
N LEU A 171 -0.16 -3.86 1.84
CA LEU A 171 0.69 -2.99 2.65
C LEU A 171 1.35 -3.79 3.78
N MET A 172 2.52 -3.35 4.23
CA MET A 172 3.18 -3.93 5.42
C MET A 172 2.24 -3.95 6.63
N ARG A 173 1.45 -2.88 6.80
CA ARG A 173 0.43 -2.78 7.86
C ARG A 173 -0.68 -3.83 7.74
N ASP A 174 -1.09 -4.18 6.51
CA ASP A 174 -2.10 -5.23 6.31
C ASP A 174 -1.53 -6.59 6.74
N MET A 175 -0.27 -6.88 6.38
CA MET A 175 0.44 -8.10 6.76
C MET A 175 0.58 -8.25 8.28
N THR A 176 1.05 -7.20 8.98
CA THR A 176 1.16 -7.23 10.46
C THR A 176 -0.20 -7.42 11.13
N PHE A 177 -1.24 -6.74 10.63
CA PHE A 177 -2.59 -6.89 11.16
C PHE A 177 -3.11 -8.32 10.97
N ASP A 178 -2.96 -8.87 9.77
CA ASP A 178 -3.47 -10.21 9.44
C ASP A 178 -2.71 -11.31 10.18
N LEU A 179 -1.39 -11.15 10.41
CA LEU A 179 -0.63 -12.05 11.28
C LEU A 179 -1.12 -12.00 12.72
N LYS A 180 -1.29 -10.80 13.29
CA LYS A 180 -1.69 -10.60 14.69
C LYS A 180 -3.07 -11.20 14.99
N HIS A 181 -3.98 -11.18 14.02
CA HIS A 181 -5.33 -11.71 14.16
C HIS A 181 -5.47 -13.15 13.62
N GLY A 182 -4.37 -13.76 13.15
CA GLY A 182 -4.37 -15.14 12.65
C GLY A 182 -5.04 -15.34 11.29
N HIS A 183 -5.28 -14.28 10.52
CA HIS A 183 -5.77 -14.35 9.14
C HIS A 183 -4.67 -14.79 8.16
N CYS A 184 -3.41 -14.56 8.52
CA CYS A 184 -2.26 -15.20 7.92
C CYS A 184 -1.37 -15.77 9.04
N LYS A 185 -0.62 -16.82 8.73
CA LYS A 185 0.33 -17.45 9.65
C LYS A 185 1.67 -17.60 8.96
N ARG A 186 2.76 -17.46 9.72
CA ARG A 186 4.10 -17.82 9.23
C ARG A 186 4.16 -19.33 9.03
N ARG A 187 4.62 -19.79 7.88
CA ARG A 187 4.73 -21.24 7.58
C ARG A 187 5.87 -21.89 8.37
N SER A 188 6.84 -21.12 8.85
CA SER A 188 7.98 -21.61 9.63
C SER A 188 7.63 -22.15 11.03
N GLY A 189 6.38 -22.03 11.48
CA GLY A 189 5.92 -22.56 12.78
C GLY A 189 4.70 -23.48 12.67
N LEU A 190 4.45 -24.07 11.50
CA LEU A 190 3.43 -25.12 11.29
C LEU A 190 4.01 -26.51 11.55
#